data_AF-A0A3D0PGR5-F1
#
_entry.id   AF-A0A3D0PGR5-F1
#
_cell.length_a   1.000
_cell.length_b   1.000
_cell.length_c   1.000
_cell.angle_alpha   90.00
_cell.angle_beta   90.00
_cell.angle_gamma   90.00
#
_symmetry.space_group_name_H-M   'P 1'
#
loop_
_entity.id
_entity.type
_entity.pdbx_description
1 polymer ?
#
loop_
_entity_poly.entity_id
_entity_poly.type
_entity_poly.pdbx_seq_one_letter_code
_entity_poly.pdbx_strand_id
1 'polypeptide(L)'
;LDSIDAVMAVGGGSALPWVQQWLQRRLPKTELLVTQPLQAVVLGALAMTPALQVMDVLQHGISLRCWDRRLQNQRWHPLFLPGQAWPTPQPLELVLASRGDQACVEVQLGTPSGESRAEVVFVDGLPVLRSQEAGEASVRPWNQPALEIPLPAGAQEGQDCLRLRFGVDAERQLWLEGFDLVGEQRLSRQILGIVE
;
A
#
# COMPACT_ATOMS: atom_id res chain seq x y z
N LEU A 1 42.61 0.63 21.07
CA LEU A 1 41.23 0.86 21.57
C LEU A 1 41.06 2.29 22.05
N ASP A 2 42.07 2.88 22.70
CA ASP A 2 42.02 4.27 23.17
C ASP A 2 41.97 5.34 22.05
N SER A 3 41.98 4.94 20.78
CA SER A 3 41.90 5.81 19.60
C SER A 3 40.59 5.65 18.81
N ILE A 4 39.58 4.99 19.39
CA ILE A 4 38.28 4.81 18.76
C ILE A 4 37.31 5.82 19.37
N ASP A 5 36.86 6.77 18.56
CA ASP A 5 35.95 7.83 18.98
C ASP A 5 34.53 7.29 19.24
N ALA A 6 34.03 6.44 18.33
CA ALA A 6 32.72 5.80 18.45
C ALA A 6 32.67 4.45 17.75
N VAL A 7 31.69 3.63 18.13
CA VAL A 7 31.36 2.34 17.51
C VAL A 7 29.91 2.40 17.06
N MET A 8 29.65 2.20 15.77
CA MET A 8 28.30 2.07 15.25
C MET A 8 27.97 0.59 15.00
N ALA A 9 26.91 0.09 15.62
CA ALA A 9 26.47 -1.29 15.44
C ALA A 9 25.39 -1.36 14.36
N VAL A 10 25.57 -2.25 13.37
CA VAL A 10 24.68 -2.41 12.21
C VAL A 10 24.20 -3.86 12.04
N GLY A 11 23.10 -4.05 11.30
CA GLY A 11 22.43 -5.33 11.08
C GLY A 11 21.45 -5.71 12.20
N GLY A 12 20.43 -6.51 11.87
CA GLY A 12 19.34 -6.85 12.80
C GLY A 12 19.79 -7.47 14.14
N GLY A 13 20.87 -8.26 14.14
CA GLY A 13 21.42 -8.84 15.37
C GLY A 13 21.96 -7.80 16.37
N SER A 14 22.39 -6.62 15.89
CA SER A 14 22.88 -5.55 16.77
C SER A 14 21.75 -4.82 17.53
N ALA A 15 20.48 -5.04 17.16
CA ALA A 15 19.34 -4.56 17.92
C ALA A 15 19.13 -5.34 19.24
N LEU A 16 19.76 -6.51 19.39
CA LEU A 16 19.57 -7.35 20.57
C LEU A 16 20.21 -6.68 21.80
N PRO A 17 19.44 -6.47 22.90
CA PRO A 17 19.95 -5.77 24.08
C PRO A 17 21.22 -6.40 24.67
N TRP A 18 21.33 -7.73 24.65
CA TRP A 18 22.50 -8.44 25.17
C TRP A 18 23.76 -8.22 24.32
N VAL A 19 23.63 -8.03 23.00
CA VAL A 19 24.74 -7.67 22.10
C VAL A 19 25.25 -6.27 22.44
N GLN A 20 24.34 -5.32 22.60
CA GLN A 20 24.68 -3.94 22.96
C GLN A 20 25.36 -3.86 24.33
N GLN A 21 24.82 -4.55 25.33
CA GLN A 21 25.43 -4.65 26.66
C GLN A 21 26.80 -5.33 26.62
N TRP A 22 27.00 -6.33 25.76
CA TRP A 22 28.30 -6.97 25.58
C TRP A 22 29.32 -6.02 24.96
N LEU A 23 28.92 -5.28 23.90
CA LEU A 23 29.75 -4.25 23.26
C LEU A 23 30.13 -3.14 24.24
N GLN A 24 29.16 -2.60 24.99
CA GLN A 24 29.38 -1.54 25.97
C GLN A 24 30.33 -1.97 27.09
N ARG A 25 30.22 -3.22 27.57
CA ARG A 25 31.15 -3.77 28.58
C ARG A 25 32.56 -3.92 28.04
N ARG A 26 32.71 -4.23 26.76
CA ARG A 26 34.03 -4.41 26.13
C ARG A 26 34.70 -3.08 25.77
N LEU A 27 33.89 -2.04 25.55
CA LEU A 27 34.32 -0.70 25.10
C LEU A 27 33.72 0.38 26.00
N PRO A 28 34.03 0.37 27.32
CA PRO A 28 33.32 1.20 28.30
C PRO A 28 33.55 2.71 28.15
N LYS A 29 34.59 3.11 27.41
CA LYS A 29 34.96 4.51 27.16
C LYS A 29 34.60 4.99 25.74
N THR A 30 34.02 4.12 24.92
CA THR A 30 33.67 4.43 23.53
C THR A 30 32.17 4.59 23.41
N GLU A 31 31.73 5.61 22.70
CA GLU A 31 30.32 5.82 22.41
C GLU A 31 29.80 4.69 21.52
N LEU A 32 28.68 4.07 21.92
CA LEU A 32 28.00 3.04 21.12
C LEU A 32 26.77 3.65 20.46
N LEU A 33 26.81 3.76 19.13
CA LEU A 33 25.72 4.27 18.31
C LEU A 33 24.88 3.11 17.76
N VAL A 34 23.59 3.10 18.11
CA VAL A 34 22.61 2.10 17.63
C VAL A 34 21.37 2.80 17.12
N THR A 35 21.46 3.38 15.93
CA THR A 35 20.35 4.06 15.25
C THR A 35 19.90 3.24 14.06
N GLN A 36 18.66 2.78 14.07
CA GLN A 36 18.04 1.98 12.99
C GLN A 36 18.98 0.87 12.46
N PRO A 37 19.51 -0.02 13.32
CA PRO A 37 20.61 -0.93 12.96
C PRO A 37 20.30 -1.80 11.73
N LEU A 38 19.04 -2.18 11.53
CA LEU A 38 18.59 -2.93 10.37
C LEU A 38 18.74 -2.14 9.05
N GLN A 39 18.52 -0.82 9.08
CA GLN A 39 18.48 0.04 7.91
C GLN A 39 19.76 0.87 7.73
N ALA A 40 20.63 0.95 8.74
CA ALA A 40 21.81 1.81 8.79
C ALA A 40 22.71 1.74 7.54
N VAL A 41 22.97 0.53 7.03
CA VAL A 41 23.80 0.34 5.81
C VAL A 41 23.12 0.93 4.58
N VAL A 42 21.83 0.68 4.41
CA VAL A 42 21.06 1.16 3.26
C VAL A 42 20.93 2.69 3.31
N LEU A 43 20.63 3.24 4.49
CA LEU A 43 20.57 4.69 4.69
C LEU A 43 21.92 5.36 4.39
N GLY A 44 23.04 4.75 4.78
CA GLY A 44 24.37 5.25 4.44
C GLY A 44 24.65 5.26 2.93
N ALA A 45 24.30 4.17 2.24
CA ALA A 45 24.43 4.10 0.78
C ALA A 45 23.53 5.13 0.05
N LEU A 46 22.31 5.34 0.55
CA LEU A 46 21.38 6.33 0.02
C LEU A 46 21.84 7.77 0.24
N ALA A 47 22.44 8.07 1.40
CA ALA A 47 22.99 9.41 1.66
C ALA A 47 24.05 9.82 0.63
N MET A 48 24.71 8.84 0.00
CA MET A 48 25.67 9.06 -1.09
C MET A 48 25.03 9.13 -2.49
N THR A 49 23.73 8.82 -2.62
CA THR A 49 22.98 8.80 -3.89
C THR A 49 21.66 9.58 -3.76
N PRO A 50 21.68 10.92 -3.86
CA PRO A 50 20.53 11.78 -3.51
C PRO A 50 19.24 11.54 -4.30
N ALA A 51 19.34 10.87 -5.46
CA ALA A 51 18.18 10.53 -6.29
C ALA A 51 17.46 9.24 -5.86
N LEU A 52 17.99 8.51 -4.87
CA LEU A 52 17.41 7.25 -4.39
C LEU A 52 16.81 7.43 -3.00
N GLN A 53 15.65 6.81 -2.79
CA GLN A 53 14.95 6.77 -1.50
C GLN A 53 14.53 5.33 -1.21
N VAL A 54 14.62 4.91 0.05
CA VAL A 54 13.99 3.67 0.52
C VAL A 54 12.52 3.97 0.75
N MET A 55 11.67 3.17 0.12
CA MET A 55 10.23 3.20 0.31
C MET A 55 9.77 1.83 0.76
N ASP A 56 8.78 1.82 1.65
CA ASP A 56 8.05 0.60 1.96
C ASP A 56 7.08 0.29 0.82
N VAL A 57 6.66 -0.97 0.74
CA VAL A 57 5.73 -1.46 -0.27
C VAL A 57 4.52 -2.11 0.37
N LEU A 58 3.38 -2.10 -0.32
CA LEU A 58 2.18 -2.80 0.11
C LEU A 58 2.42 -4.31 0.12
N GLN A 59 2.15 -4.98 1.24
CA GLN A 59 2.24 -6.44 1.33
C GLN A 59 1.08 -7.09 0.59
N HIS A 60 -0.10 -6.50 0.68
CA HIS A 60 -1.31 -6.95 0.00
C HIS A 60 -1.86 -5.88 -0.93
N GLY A 61 -2.53 -6.31 -1.99
CA GLY A 61 -3.29 -5.40 -2.83
C GLY A 61 -4.54 -4.85 -2.12
N ILE A 62 -5.19 -3.90 -2.77
CA ILE A 62 -6.47 -3.33 -2.35
C ILE A 62 -7.39 -3.41 -3.56
N SER A 63 -8.61 -3.89 -3.38
CA SER A 63 -9.61 -3.99 -4.44
C SER A 63 -10.84 -3.13 -4.11
N LEU A 64 -11.43 -2.55 -5.15
CA LEU A 64 -12.68 -1.82 -5.13
C LEU A 64 -13.80 -2.68 -5.70
N ARG A 65 -14.96 -2.72 -5.05
CA ARG A 65 -16.15 -3.38 -5.59
C ARG A 65 -16.82 -2.48 -6.61
N CYS A 66 -16.95 -2.94 -7.85
CA CYS A 66 -17.58 -2.20 -8.94
C CYS A 66 -18.67 -3.04 -9.62
N TRP A 67 -19.64 -2.35 -10.24
CA TRP A 67 -20.59 -2.99 -11.14
C TRP A 67 -19.96 -3.22 -12.53
N ASP A 68 -19.89 -4.48 -12.96
CA ASP A 68 -19.48 -4.85 -14.31
C ASP A 68 -20.69 -4.78 -15.25
N ARG A 69 -20.69 -3.79 -16.15
CA ARG A 69 -21.78 -3.60 -17.13
C ARG A 69 -21.94 -4.76 -18.10
N ARG A 70 -20.86 -5.46 -18.45
CA ARG A 70 -20.89 -6.55 -19.44
C ARG A 70 -21.47 -7.82 -18.85
N LEU A 71 -21.11 -8.10 -17.60
CA LEU A 71 -21.53 -9.32 -16.89
C LEU A 71 -22.78 -9.11 -16.02
N GLN A 72 -23.24 -7.86 -15.87
CA GLN A 72 -24.41 -7.48 -15.06
C GLN A 72 -24.33 -8.01 -13.62
N ASN A 73 -23.14 -7.92 -13.01
CA ASN A 73 -22.91 -8.33 -11.63
C ASN A 73 -21.90 -7.42 -10.93
N GLN A 74 -21.78 -7.58 -9.61
CA GLN A 74 -20.75 -6.92 -8.81
C GLN A 74 -19.45 -7.72 -8.90
N ARG A 75 -18.32 -7.03 -9.12
CA ARG A 75 -16.98 -7.63 -9.21
C ARG A 75 -15.96 -6.79 -8.46
N TRP A 76 -14.90 -7.44 -8.01
CA TRP A 76 -13.78 -6.78 -7.39
C TRP A 76 -12.73 -6.42 -8.44
N HIS A 77 -12.36 -5.15 -8.49
CA HIS A 77 -11.33 -4.63 -9.36
C HIS A 77 -10.12 -4.19 -8.54
N PRO A 78 -8.89 -4.60 -8.89
CA PRO A 78 -7.68 -4.13 -8.21
C PRO A 78 -7.56 -2.60 -8.29
N LEU A 79 -7.46 -1.97 -7.13
CA LEU A 79 -7.21 -0.54 -6.95
C LEU A 79 -5.71 -0.28 -6.74
N PHE A 80 -5.09 -1.06 -5.85
CA PHE A 80 -3.64 -1.09 -5.63
C PHE A 80 -3.14 -2.54 -5.66
N LEU A 81 -1.91 -2.73 -6.14
CA LEU A 81 -1.27 -4.05 -6.26
C LEU A 81 -0.24 -4.25 -5.15
N PRO A 82 -0.02 -5.50 -4.70
CA PRO A 82 1.09 -5.80 -3.79
C PRO A 82 2.42 -5.44 -4.45
N GLY A 83 3.38 -4.99 -3.64
CA GLY A 83 4.68 -4.50 -4.08
C GLY A 83 4.72 -3.04 -4.56
N GLN A 84 3.58 -2.34 -4.62
CA GLN A 84 3.57 -0.92 -4.91
C GLN A 84 4.09 -0.11 -3.72
N ALA A 85 4.95 0.87 -4.00
CA ALA A 85 5.56 1.71 -2.98
C ALA A 85 4.54 2.68 -2.35
N TRP A 86 4.69 2.93 -1.05
CA TRP A 86 3.99 4.00 -0.34
C TRP A 86 4.96 4.88 0.48
N PRO A 87 4.71 6.19 0.66
CA PRO A 87 3.54 6.96 0.17
C PRO A 87 3.38 6.91 -1.35
N THR A 88 2.14 6.84 -1.83
CA THR A 88 1.88 6.74 -3.27
C THR A 88 2.41 8.00 -3.97
N PRO A 89 3.32 7.89 -4.95
CA PRO A 89 3.96 9.06 -5.57
C PRO A 89 2.96 9.92 -6.36
N GLN A 90 1.96 9.28 -6.97
CA GLN A 90 0.84 9.93 -7.63
C GLN A 90 -0.44 9.17 -7.28
N PRO A 91 -1.49 9.86 -6.81
CA PRO A 91 -2.73 9.19 -6.47
C PRO A 91 -3.40 8.61 -7.71
N LEU A 92 -4.03 7.45 -7.54
CA LEU A 92 -4.86 6.84 -8.57
C LEU A 92 -6.13 7.67 -8.74
N GLU A 93 -6.45 8.03 -9.98
CA GLU A 93 -7.63 8.81 -10.32
C GLU A 93 -8.67 7.93 -11.05
N LEU A 94 -9.92 8.02 -10.60
CA LEU A 94 -11.09 7.46 -11.27
C LEU A 94 -12.05 8.60 -11.61
N VAL A 95 -12.47 8.68 -12.86
CA VAL A 95 -13.54 9.58 -13.30
C VAL A 95 -14.79 8.74 -13.54
N LEU A 96 -15.89 9.15 -12.91
CA LEU A 96 -17.16 8.44 -12.88
C LEU A 96 -18.24 9.29 -13.53
N ALA A 97 -19.09 8.62 -14.30
CA ALA A 97 -20.29 9.19 -14.88
C ALA A 97 -21.54 8.72 -14.13
N SER A 98 -22.58 9.56 -14.10
CA SER A 98 -23.86 9.18 -13.48
C SER A 98 -24.63 8.21 -14.39
N ARG A 99 -25.52 7.42 -13.77
CA ARG A 99 -26.39 6.48 -14.46
C ARG A 99 -27.83 6.58 -13.93
N GLY A 100 -28.78 6.88 -14.80
CA GLY A 100 -30.18 7.09 -14.42
C GLY A 100 -30.32 8.03 -13.22
N ASP A 101 -31.21 7.66 -12.28
CA ASP A 101 -31.50 8.45 -11.08
C ASP A 101 -30.58 8.11 -9.89
N GLN A 102 -29.35 7.67 -10.15
CA GLN A 102 -28.39 7.33 -9.09
C GLN A 102 -28.10 8.56 -8.21
N ALA A 103 -28.28 8.42 -6.89
CA ALA A 103 -28.04 9.50 -5.93
C ALA A 103 -26.61 9.55 -5.40
N CYS A 104 -25.94 8.40 -5.30
CA CYS A 104 -24.59 8.29 -4.75
C CYS A 104 -23.81 7.13 -5.39
N VAL A 105 -22.48 7.17 -5.23
CA VAL A 105 -21.56 6.07 -5.53
C VAL A 105 -21.13 5.42 -4.22
N GLU A 106 -21.24 4.09 -4.14
CA GLU A 106 -20.70 3.31 -3.03
C GLU A 106 -19.23 2.95 -3.28
N VAL A 107 -18.38 3.21 -2.29
CA VAL A 107 -16.99 2.76 -2.26
C VAL A 107 -16.88 1.64 -1.22
N GLN A 108 -16.79 0.40 -1.69
CA GLN A 108 -16.50 -0.76 -0.85
C GLN A 108 -15.13 -1.35 -1.19
N LEU A 109 -14.31 -1.56 -0.16
CA LEU A 109 -12.95 -2.05 -0.30
C LEU A 109 -12.80 -3.48 0.22
N GLY A 110 -11.78 -4.16 -0.29
CA GLY A 110 -11.40 -5.49 0.13
C GLY A 110 -9.93 -5.77 -0.14
N THR A 111 -9.38 -6.75 0.58
CA THR A 111 -8.02 -7.23 0.38
C THR A 111 -8.07 -8.51 -0.46
N PRO A 112 -7.38 -8.59 -1.61
CA PRO A 112 -7.21 -9.84 -2.33
C PRO A 112 -6.55 -10.89 -1.43
N SER A 113 -7.20 -12.03 -1.27
CA SER A 113 -6.58 -13.21 -0.68
C SER A 113 -5.56 -13.71 -1.72
N GLY A 114 -4.28 -13.56 -1.43
CA GLY A 114 -3.24 -13.90 -2.40
C GLY A 114 -3.28 -15.38 -2.74
N GLU A 115 -3.63 -15.74 -3.98
CA GLU A 115 -3.30 -17.05 -4.54
C GLU A 115 -2.82 -16.89 -5.98
N SER A 116 -1.64 -16.30 -6.15
CA SER A 116 -0.66 -16.96 -7.02
C SER A 116 0.16 -17.88 -6.13
N ARG A 117 -0.37 -19.07 -5.83
CA ARG A 117 0.48 -20.15 -5.35
C ARG A 117 1.29 -20.62 -6.55
N ALA A 118 2.46 -20.03 -6.74
CA ALA A 118 3.53 -20.71 -7.44
C ALA A 118 3.95 -21.87 -6.55
N GLU A 119 3.37 -23.05 -6.79
CA GLU A 119 3.78 -24.26 -6.11
C GLU A 119 5.00 -24.83 -6.84
N VAL A 120 6.08 -25.08 -6.10
CA VAL A 120 7.21 -25.84 -6.63
C VAL A 120 6.85 -27.31 -6.56
N VAL A 121 6.52 -27.88 -7.70
CA VAL A 121 6.21 -29.31 -7.83
C VAL A 121 7.40 -30.00 -8.46
N PHE A 122 7.84 -31.12 -7.88
CA PHE A 122 8.89 -31.94 -8.49
C PHE A 122 8.27 -32.84 -9.56
N VAL A 123 8.57 -32.57 -10.82
CA VAL A 123 8.20 -33.43 -11.96
C VAL A 123 9.48 -34.09 -12.45
N ASP A 124 9.53 -35.42 -12.43
CA ASP A 124 10.72 -36.21 -12.79
C ASP A 124 11.99 -35.80 -12.00
N GLY A 125 11.82 -35.37 -10.75
CA GLY A 125 12.92 -34.93 -9.88
C GLY A 125 13.42 -33.51 -10.15
N LEU A 126 12.85 -32.79 -11.12
CA LEU A 126 13.16 -31.39 -11.40
C LEU A 126 12.11 -30.47 -10.75
N PRO A 127 12.54 -29.38 -10.06
CA PRO A 127 11.59 -28.39 -9.55
C PRO A 127 10.96 -27.64 -10.72
N VAL A 128 9.63 -27.77 -10.85
CA VAL A 128 8.83 -27.05 -11.85
C VAL A 128 7.88 -26.12 -11.12
N LEU A 129 7.88 -24.84 -11.54
CA LEU A 129 6.96 -23.84 -11.03
C LEU A 129 5.58 -24.07 -11.65
N ARG A 130 4.59 -24.48 -10.86
CA ARG A 130 3.19 -24.47 -11.30
C ARG A 130 2.49 -23.25 -10.76
N SER A 131 2.14 -22.33 -11.65
CA SER A 131 1.09 -21.35 -11.39
C SER A 131 -0.25 -22.04 -11.63
N GLN A 132 -1.06 -22.21 -10.58
CA GLN A 132 -2.49 -22.46 -10.81
C GLN A 132 -3.08 -21.25 -11.54
N GLU A 133 -3.88 -21.45 -12.58
CA GLU A 133 -4.75 -20.39 -13.09
C GLU A 133 -5.65 -20.00 -11.92
N ALA A 134 -5.37 -18.86 -11.32
CA ALA A 134 -6.24 -18.30 -10.31
C ALA A 134 -7.60 -18.11 -10.99
N GLY A 135 -8.61 -18.87 -10.56
CA GLY A 135 -9.98 -18.35 -10.60
C GLY A 135 -10.00 -16.96 -9.96
N GLU A 136 -11.03 -16.15 -10.24
CA GLU A 136 -11.12 -14.77 -9.70
C GLU A 136 -10.59 -14.69 -8.27
N ALA A 137 -9.49 -13.95 -8.09
CA ALA A 137 -8.80 -13.87 -6.82
C ALA A 137 -9.84 -13.55 -5.74
N SER A 138 -10.00 -14.46 -4.77
CA SER A 138 -11.02 -14.27 -3.74
C SER A 138 -10.68 -13.02 -2.93
N VAL A 139 -11.55 -12.01 -2.95
CA VAL A 139 -11.32 -10.77 -2.20
C VAL A 139 -12.05 -10.87 -0.88
N ARG A 140 -11.32 -10.65 0.23
CA ARG A 140 -11.91 -10.49 1.56
C ARG A 140 -12.38 -9.05 1.72
N PRO A 141 -13.69 -8.78 1.82
CA PRO A 141 -14.19 -7.42 2.06
C PRO A 141 -13.66 -6.89 3.39
N TRP A 142 -13.36 -5.60 3.45
CA TRP A 142 -13.00 -4.94 4.70
C TRP A 142 -14.21 -4.91 5.64
N ASN A 143 -13.97 -5.02 6.94
CA ASN A 143 -15.02 -4.96 7.95
C ASN A 143 -15.42 -3.51 8.27
N GLN A 144 -15.77 -2.76 7.23
CA GLN A 144 -16.24 -1.39 7.28
C GLN A 144 -17.44 -1.25 6.32
N PRO A 145 -18.45 -0.43 6.66
CA PRO A 145 -19.53 -0.16 5.73
C PRO A 145 -18.98 0.51 4.46
N ALA A 146 -19.72 0.36 3.35
CA ALA A 146 -19.39 1.10 2.13
C ALA A 146 -19.51 2.60 2.40
N LEU A 147 -18.54 3.37 1.92
CA LEU A 147 -18.62 4.83 1.96
C LEU A 147 -19.53 5.30 0.82
N GLU A 148 -20.58 6.03 1.15
CA GLU A 148 -21.44 6.66 0.15
C GLU A 148 -20.92 8.06 -0.20
N ILE A 149 -20.67 8.28 -1.49
CA ILE A 149 -20.26 9.57 -2.03
C ILE A 149 -21.42 10.13 -2.86
N PRO A 150 -22.05 11.23 -2.44
CA PRO A 150 -23.14 11.84 -3.21
C PRO A 150 -22.68 12.20 -4.62
N LEU A 151 -23.54 11.92 -5.61
CA LEU A 151 -23.32 12.43 -6.96
C LEU A 151 -23.67 13.92 -7.03
N PRO A 152 -23.01 14.69 -7.90
CA PRO A 152 -23.33 16.10 -8.10
C PRO A 152 -24.79 16.32 -8.48
N ALA A 153 -25.39 17.37 -7.91
CA ALA A 153 -26.71 17.81 -8.32
C ALA A 153 -26.67 18.27 -9.79
N GLY A 154 -27.54 17.71 -10.63
CA GLY A 154 -27.63 18.08 -12.05
C GLY A 154 -26.68 17.33 -13.00
N ALA A 155 -25.98 16.30 -12.53
CA ALA A 155 -25.23 15.40 -13.41
C ALA A 155 -26.16 14.71 -14.42
N GLN A 156 -25.88 14.86 -15.72
CA GLN A 156 -26.64 14.18 -16.77
C GLN A 156 -26.19 12.74 -16.93
N GLU A 157 -27.11 11.83 -17.28
CA GLU A 157 -26.76 10.43 -17.50
C GLU A 157 -25.62 10.28 -18.53
N GLY A 158 -24.59 9.51 -18.15
CA GLY A 158 -23.42 9.28 -18.98
C GLY A 158 -22.41 10.45 -19.01
N GLN A 159 -22.69 11.57 -18.34
CA GLN A 159 -21.75 12.66 -18.16
C GLN A 159 -20.78 12.34 -17.02
N ASP A 160 -19.48 12.52 -17.29
CA ASP A 160 -18.45 12.54 -16.25
C ASP A 160 -18.77 13.63 -15.22
N CYS A 161 -19.01 13.22 -13.98
CA CYS A 161 -19.52 14.10 -12.94
C CYS A 161 -18.72 14.02 -11.64
N LEU A 162 -18.06 12.91 -11.35
CA LEU A 162 -17.32 12.73 -10.11
C LEU A 162 -15.92 12.20 -10.37
N ARG A 163 -14.89 12.94 -9.93
CA ARG A 163 -13.51 12.48 -9.92
C ARG A 163 -13.14 12.05 -8.51
N LEU A 164 -12.67 10.82 -8.35
CA LEU A 164 -12.17 10.26 -7.11
C LEU A 164 -10.66 10.03 -7.21
N ARG A 165 -9.91 10.45 -6.21
CA ARG A 165 -8.47 10.23 -6.10
C ARG A 165 -8.17 9.41 -4.85
N PHE A 166 -7.35 8.38 -5.02
CA PHE A 166 -6.94 7.46 -3.96
C PHE A 166 -5.43 7.50 -3.78
N GLY A 167 -4.97 7.43 -2.55
CA GLY A 167 -3.54 7.25 -2.28
C GLY A 167 -3.30 6.67 -0.90
N VAL A 168 -2.07 6.22 -0.68
CA VAL A 168 -1.58 5.80 0.63
C VAL A 168 -0.56 6.84 1.09
N ASP A 169 -0.70 7.37 2.30
CA ASP A 169 0.26 8.32 2.88
C ASP A 169 1.36 7.65 3.72
N ALA A 170 2.22 8.47 4.32
CA ALA A 170 3.37 8.01 5.11
C ALA A 170 2.96 7.31 6.41
N GLU A 171 1.73 7.56 6.87
CA GLU A 171 1.13 6.96 8.04
C GLU A 171 0.42 5.63 7.72
N ARG A 172 0.53 5.15 6.47
CA ARG A 172 -0.15 3.96 5.94
C ARG A 172 -1.67 4.12 5.85
N GLN A 173 -2.16 5.35 5.77
CA GLN A 173 -3.59 5.59 5.62
C GLN A 173 -3.96 5.57 4.14
N LEU A 174 -4.88 4.68 3.76
CA LEU A 174 -5.56 4.79 2.48
C LEU A 174 -6.55 5.96 2.59
N TRP A 175 -6.35 6.96 1.76
CA TRP A 175 -7.20 8.14 1.70
C TRP A 175 -7.93 8.24 0.37
N LEU A 176 -9.09 8.91 0.40
CA LEU A 176 -9.88 9.28 -0.76
C LEU A 176 -10.16 10.78 -0.74
N GLU A 177 -10.03 11.40 -1.91
CA GLU A 177 -10.49 12.77 -2.16
C GLU A 177 -11.45 12.77 -3.35
N GLY A 178 -12.58 13.46 -3.21
CA GLY A 178 -13.54 13.63 -4.29
C GLY A 178 -13.49 15.04 -4.88
N PHE A 179 -13.86 15.15 -6.15
CA PHE A 179 -14.08 16.41 -6.84
C PHE A 179 -15.31 16.30 -7.74
N ASP A 180 -16.28 17.15 -7.46
CA ASP A 180 -17.47 17.35 -8.28
C ASP A 180 -17.07 18.10 -9.56
N LEU A 181 -17.26 17.46 -10.72
CA LEU A 181 -16.94 18.02 -12.03
C LEU A 181 -18.06 18.89 -12.62
N VAL A 182 -19.26 18.86 -12.04
CA VAL A 182 -20.42 19.65 -12.47
C VAL A 182 -20.45 20.98 -11.71
N GLY A 183 -20.39 20.92 -10.38
CA GLY A 183 -20.35 22.08 -9.49
C GLY A 183 -18.95 22.64 -9.24
N GLU A 184 -17.90 21.98 -9.77
CA GLU A 184 -16.49 22.33 -9.59
C GLU A 184 -16.05 22.45 -8.12
N GLN A 185 -16.59 21.56 -7.27
CA GLN A 185 -16.37 21.60 -5.83
C GLN A 185 -15.56 20.41 -5.34
N ARG A 186 -14.58 20.67 -4.46
CA ARG A 186 -13.83 19.60 -3.78
C ARG A 186 -14.65 19.01 -2.63
N LEU A 187 -14.71 17.69 -2.56
CA LEU A 187 -15.27 16.96 -1.43
C LEU A 187 -14.19 16.75 -0.35
N SER A 188 -14.64 16.64 0.90
CA SER A 188 -13.74 16.41 2.04
C SER A 188 -12.94 15.11 1.87
N ARG A 189 -11.65 15.16 2.23
CA ARG A 189 -10.81 13.96 2.27
C ARG A 189 -11.33 12.99 3.32
N GLN A 190 -11.39 11.71 2.96
CA GLN A 190 -11.82 10.62 3.83
C GLN A 190 -10.67 9.65 4.03
N ILE A 191 -10.53 9.11 5.24
CA ILE A 191 -9.60 8.01 5.53
C ILE A 191 -10.39 6.71 5.49
N LEU A 192 -10.00 5.81 4.60
CA LEU A 192 -10.71 4.55 4.31
C LEU A 192 -10.15 3.37 5.12
N GLY A 193 -8.94 3.48 5.66
CA GLY A 193 -8.34 2.43 6.48
C GLY A 193 -6.83 2.52 6.56
N ILE A 194 -6.25 1.60 7.33
CA ILE A 194 -4.79 1.39 7.40
C ILE A 194 -4.42 0.22 6.51
N VAL A 195 -3.35 0.37 5.75
CA VAL A 195 -2.82 -0.67 4.84
C VAL A 195 -1.61 -1.37 5.44
N GLU A 196 -1.37 -2.60 5.01
CA GLU A 196 -0.26 -3.48 5.45
C GLU A 196 0.75 -3.75 4.33
#